data_AF-A0A8S3XP33-F1
#
_entry.id   AF-A0A8S3XP33-F1
#
_cell.length_a   1.000
_cell.length_b   1.000
_cell.length_c   1.000
_cell.angle_alpha   90.00
_cell.angle_beta   90.00
_cell.angle_gamma   90.00
#
_symmetry.space_group_name_H-M   'P 1'
#
loop_
_entity.id
_entity.type
_entity.pdbx_description
1 polymer ?
#
loop_
_entity_poly.entity_id
_entity_poly.type
_entity_poly.pdbx_seq_one_letter_code
_entity_poly.pdbx_strand_id
1 'polypeptide(L)'
;MQKLTECIDDLKQRIAAWGKRIRRYTERSTGFNQNRLFQGDQKRLYKSLERPMVSGTGPVPNQADTLAFWRSLWSEPVKHNEGPWTEVVASQCAGITPLDPVTITPDDAAEAVRRAPNWKSPGLDGSASLLAEGVRGVSHCARPTVSRGSQPEVAPEPLHYWDHPFGS
;
A
#
# COMPACT_ATOMS: atom_id res chain seq x y z
N MET A 1 -36.42 -10.28 -36.84
CA MET A 1 -36.28 -9.19 -35.85
C MET A 1 -35.55 -9.64 -34.58
N GLN A 2 -35.97 -10.69 -33.86
CA GLN A 2 -35.27 -11.18 -32.64
C GLN A 2 -33.79 -11.57 -32.82
N LYS A 3 -33.45 -12.32 -33.87
CA LYS A 3 -32.04 -12.69 -34.14
C LYS A 3 -31.10 -11.50 -34.34
N LEU A 4 -31.62 -10.37 -34.85
CA LEU A 4 -30.83 -9.16 -35.07
C LEU A 4 -30.56 -8.44 -33.75
N THR A 5 -31.55 -8.37 -32.85
CA THR A 5 -31.39 -7.73 -31.54
C THR A 5 -30.42 -8.52 -30.65
N GLU A 6 -30.49 -9.85 -30.67
CA GLU A 6 -29.57 -10.72 -29.94
C GLU A 6 -28.11 -10.54 -30.40
N CYS A 7 -27.88 -10.47 -31.71
CA CYS A 7 -26.54 -10.22 -32.28
C CYS A 7 -25.98 -8.85 -31.86
N ILE A 8 -26.84 -7.82 -31.89
CA ILE A 8 -26.45 -6.47 -31.46
C ILE A 8 -26.10 -6.47 -29.97
N ASP A 9 -26.86 -7.16 -29.13
CA ASP A 9 -26.62 -7.17 -27.69
C ASP A 9 -25.37 -7.99 -27.32
N ASP A 10 -25.06 -9.10 -28.02
CA ASP A 10 -23.79 -9.81 -27.89
C ASP A 10 -22.60 -8.88 -28.21
N LEU A 11 -22.68 -8.14 -29.31
CA LEU A 11 -21.62 -7.19 -29.69
C LEU A 11 -21.43 -6.09 -28.65
N LYS A 12 -22.52 -5.52 -28.12
CA LYS A 12 -22.46 -4.54 -27.02
C LYS A 12 -21.81 -5.12 -25.77
N GLN A 13 -22.21 -6.33 -25.36
CA GLN A 13 -21.66 -7.00 -24.19
C GLN A 13 -20.16 -7.26 -24.36
N ARG A 14 -19.74 -7.71 -25.54
CA ARG A 14 -18.33 -7.93 -25.87
C ARG A 14 -17.56 -6.62 -25.79
N ILE A 15 -18.01 -5.55 -26.46
CA ILE A 15 -17.36 -4.23 -26.42
C ILE A 15 -17.22 -3.74 -24.97
N ALA A 16 -18.28 -3.86 -24.17
CA ALA A 16 -18.25 -3.49 -22.76
C ALA A 16 -17.23 -4.32 -21.95
N ALA A 17 -17.15 -5.63 -22.19
CA ALA A 17 -16.19 -6.52 -21.54
C ALA A 17 -14.74 -6.16 -21.91
N TRP A 18 -14.47 -5.89 -23.19
CA TRP A 18 -13.16 -5.43 -23.67
C TRP A 18 -12.78 -4.09 -23.05
N GLY A 19 -13.71 -3.13 -23.02
CA GLY A 19 -13.50 -1.83 -22.36
C GLY A 19 -13.15 -1.97 -20.88
N LYS A 20 -13.88 -2.84 -20.14
CA LYS A 20 -13.56 -3.15 -18.74
C LYS A 20 -12.17 -3.79 -18.59
N ARG A 21 -11.78 -4.68 -19.49
CA ARG A 21 -10.47 -5.34 -19.45
C ARG A 21 -9.33 -4.35 -19.67
N ILE A 22 -9.48 -3.46 -20.65
CA ILE A 22 -8.52 -2.37 -20.91
C ILE A 22 -8.39 -1.49 -19.68
N ARG A 23 -9.53 -1.03 -19.12
CA ARG A 23 -9.54 -0.17 -17.93
C ARG A 23 -8.82 -0.80 -16.74
N ARG A 24 -9.10 -2.08 -16.44
CA ARG A 24 -8.42 -2.81 -15.35
C ARG A 24 -6.91 -2.93 -15.60
N TYR A 25 -6.51 -3.16 -16.84
CA TYR A 25 -5.10 -3.25 -17.20
C TYR A 25 -4.40 -1.91 -17.02
N THR A 26 -5.01 -0.81 -17.48
CA THR A 26 -4.45 0.53 -17.30
C THR A 26 -4.37 0.92 -15.83
N GLU A 27 -5.42 0.68 -15.04
CA GLU A 27 -5.43 0.94 -13.60
C GLU A 27 -4.32 0.16 -12.88
N ARG A 28 -4.19 -1.15 -13.17
CA ARG A 28 -3.13 -1.98 -12.59
C ARG A 28 -1.75 -1.50 -12.98
N SER A 29 -1.53 -1.20 -14.26
CA SER A 29 -0.23 -0.75 -14.77
C SER A 29 0.15 0.59 -14.15
N THR A 30 -0.79 1.54 -14.08
CA THR A 30 -0.57 2.83 -13.42
C THR A 30 -0.24 2.64 -11.94
N GLY A 31 -1.01 1.85 -11.19
CA GLY A 31 -0.74 1.59 -9.78
C GLY A 31 0.61 0.90 -9.55
N PHE A 32 0.97 -0.07 -10.39
CA PHE A 32 2.28 -0.72 -10.35
C PHE A 32 3.42 0.27 -10.56
N ASN A 33 3.33 1.12 -11.57
CA ASN A 33 4.35 2.12 -11.87
C ASN A 33 4.45 3.20 -10.77
N GLN A 34 3.32 3.66 -10.25
CA GLN A 34 3.27 4.62 -9.14
C GLN A 34 3.88 4.02 -7.87
N ASN A 35 3.57 2.77 -7.54
CA ASN A 35 4.16 2.09 -6.38
C ASN A 35 5.66 1.88 -6.55
N ARG A 36 6.11 1.51 -7.76
CA ARG A 36 7.54 1.39 -8.06
C ARG A 36 8.27 2.72 -7.91
N LEU A 37 7.66 3.81 -8.38
CA LEU A 37 8.18 5.17 -8.19
C LEU A 37 8.14 5.57 -6.70
N PHE A 38 7.10 5.23 -5.95
CA PHE A 38 7.02 5.51 -4.53
C PHE A 38 8.15 4.83 -3.74
N GLN A 39 8.51 3.60 -4.11
CA GLN A 39 9.58 2.86 -3.42
C GLN A 39 10.98 3.36 -3.82
N GLY A 40 11.19 3.74 -5.08
CA GLY A 40 12.52 4.16 -5.57
C GLY A 40 12.79 5.67 -5.51
N ASP A 41 11.81 6.49 -5.91
CA ASP A 41 11.95 7.94 -6.03
C ASP A 41 10.60 8.65 -5.79
N GLN A 42 10.29 8.83 -4.51
CA GLN A 42 9.07 9.51 -4.06
C GLN A 42 8.95 10.92 -4.63
N LYS A 43 10.07 11.65 -4.78
CA LYS A 43 10.06 13.02 -5.31
C LYS A 43 9.53 13.05 -6.74
N ARG A 44 9.94 12.10 -7.59
CA ARG A 44 9.43 12.00 -8.96
C ARG A 44 7.96 11.62 -9.00
N LEU A 45 7.50 10.74 -8.11
CA LEU A 45 6.06 10.46 -7.99
C LEU A 45 5.28 11.73 -7.67
N TYR A 46 5.65 12.45 -6.60
CA TYR A 46 4.92 13.65 -6.20
C TYR A 46 4.92 14.73 -7.28
N LYS A 47 6.06 14.95 -7.95
CA LYS A 47 6.14 15.84 -9.13
C LYS A 47 5.21 15.41 -10.28
N SER A 48 4.99 14.12 -10.47
CA SER A 48 4.06 13.62 -11.49
C SER A 48 2.59 13.79 -11.11
N LEU A 49 2.30 13.88 -9.81
CA LEU A 49 0.96 14.11 -9.26
C LEU A 49 0.62 15.61 -9.17
N GLU A 50 1.63 16.46 -9.09
CA GLU A 50 1.48 17.92 -9.19
C GLU A 50 0.86 18.28 -10.56
N ARG A 51 -0.26 19.00 -10.53
CA ARG A 51 -0.82 19.57 -11.76
C ARG A 51 0.13 20.68 -12.25
N PRO A 52 0.37 20.81 -13.56
CA PRO A 52 1.29 21.83 -14.10
C PRO A 52 0.94 23.28 -13.75
N MET A 53 -0.26 23.54 -13.23
CA MET A 53 -0.72 24.87 -12.82
C MET A 53 -0.27 25.29 -11.41
N VAL A 54 0.26 24.36 -10.58
CA VAL A 54 0.74 24.65 -9.22
C VAL A 54 2.24 24.40 -9.15
N SER A 55 2.98 24.97 -10.11
CA SER A 55 4.41 25.15 -9.92
C SER A 55 4.56 26.20 -8.81
N GLY A 56 4.94 25.76 -7.62
CA GLY A 56 5.14 26.61 -6.45
C GLY A 56 6.25 27.63 -6.69
N THR A 57 5.91 28.77 -7.28
CA THR A 57 6.76 29.97 -7.32
C THR A 57 6.64 30.81 -6.05
N GLY A 58 5.81 30.37 -5.09
CA GLY A 58 5.70 31.00 -3.78
C GLY A 58 6.91 30.69 -2.89
N PRO A 59 7.28 31.60 -1.96
CA PRO A 59 8.30 31.32 -0.97
C PRO A 59 7.91 30.10 -0.13
N VAL A 60 8.89 29.27 0.20
CA VAL A 60 8.70 28.14 1.12
C VAL A 60 8.20 28.71 2.46
N PRO A 61 7.04 28.26 2.98
CA PRO A 61 6.52 28.77 4.23
C PRO A 61 7.49 28.45 5.37
N ASN A 62 7.65 29.39 6.30
CA ASN A 62 8.51 29.19 7.44
C ASN A 62 7.86 28.17 8.42
N GLN A 63 8.64 27.67 9.38
CA GLN A 63 8.16 26.68 10.35
C GLN A 63 6.99 27.21 11.20
N ALA A 64 7.02 28.49 11.58
CA ALA A 64 5.96 29.11 12.38
C ALA A 64 4.63 29.19 11.62
N ASP A 65 4.68 29.58 10.34
CA ASP A 65 3.50 29.65 9.46
C ASP A 65 2.89 28.26 9.27
N THR A 66 3.73 27.24 9.08
CA THR A 66 3.31 25.85 8.94
C THR A 66 2.62 25.36 10.20
N LEU A 67 3.22 25.63 11.37
CA LEU A 67 2.64 25.26 12.66
C LEU A 67 1.35 26.02 12.95
N ALA A 68 1.28 27.31 12.62
CA ALA A 68 0.09 28.12 12.79
C ALA A 68 -1.07 27.59 11.93
N PHE A 69 -0.79 27.22 10.67
CA PHE A 69 -1.75 26.62 9.76
C PHE A 69 -2.31 25.29 10.29
N TRP A 70 -1.45 24.36 10.69
CA TRP A 70 -1.93 23.08 11.23
C TRP A 70 -2.64 23.24 12.57
N ARG A 71 -2.18 24.17 13.41
CA ARG A 71 -2.87 24.51 14.66
C ARG A 71 -4.25 25.06 14.38
N SER A 72 -4.41 26.01 13.45
CA SER A 72 -5.74 26.58 13.16
C SER A 72 -6.71 25.50 12.69
N LEU A 73 -6.25 24.60 11.82
CA LEU A 73 -7.06 23.47 11.30
C LEU A 73 -7.58 22.54 12.42
N TRP A 74 -6.79 22.30 13.46
CA TRP A 74 -7.15 21.38 14.55
C TRP A 74 -7.69 22.06 15.81
N SER A 75 -7.45 23.36 15.98
CA SER A 75 -7.88 24.13 17.16
C SER A 75 -9.32 24.59 17.07
N GLU A 76 -9.85 24.74 15.85
CA GLU A 76 -11.23 25.14 15.65
C GLU A 76 -12.14 23.91 15.74
N PRO A 77 -13.08 23.85 16.71
CA PRO A 77 -14.08 22.79 16.73
C PRO A 77 -15.03 22.99 15.55
N VAL A 78 -14.76 22.29 14.45
CA VAL A 78 -15.64 22.28 13.29
C VAL A 78 -16.78 21.30 13.56
N LYS A 79 -18.03 21.76 13.44
CA LYS A 79 -19.18 20.85 13.31
C LYS A 79 -19.08 20.16 11.96
N HIS A 80 -18.58 18.93 11.94
CA HIS A 80 -18.58 18.11 10.74
C HIS A 80 -20.05 17.85 10.35
N ASN A 81 -20.38 18.13 9.08
CA ASN A 81 -21.63 17.65 8.50
C ASN A 81 -21.47 16.14 8.31
N GLU A 82 -21.96 15.37 9.27
CA GLU A 82 -22.04 13.92 9.14
C GLU A 82 -22.94 13.61 7.93
N GLY A 83 -22.34 13.04 6.88
CA GLY A 83 -23.10 12.69 5.69
C GLY A 83 -24.14 11.60 5.99
N PRO A 84 -25.15 11.40 5.11
CA PRO A 84 -26.22 10.42 5.32
C PRO A 84 -25.75 8.98 5.58
N TRP A 85 -24.49 8.67 5.28
CA TRP A 85 -23.90 7.37 5.52
C TRP A 85 -23.76 7.03 7.01
N THR A 86 -23.63 8.02 7.90
CA THR A 86 -23.53 7.74 9.36
C THR A 86 -24.84 7.17 9.89
N GLU A 87 -25.99 7.69 9.42
CA GLU A 87 -27.31 7.15 9.72
C GLU A 87 -27.48 5.73 9.17
N VAL A 88 -26.99 5.48 7.94
CA VAL A 88 -27.00 4.13 7.35
C VAL A 88 -26.18 3.17 8.20
N VAL A 89 -24.96 3.54 8.60
CA VAL A 89 -24.11 2.70 9.46
C VAL A 89 -24.76 2.50 10.83
N ALA A 90 -25.30 3.55 11.44
CA ALA A 90 -26.00 3.45 12.72
C ALA A 90 -27.19 2.50 12.64
N SER A 91 -27.97 2.55 11.55
CA SER A 91 -29.10 1.63 11.32
C SER A 91 -28.64 0.18 11.14
N GLN A 92 -27.52 -0.05 10.44
CA GLN A 92 -26.92 -1.38 10.30
C GLN A 92 -26.38 -1.90 11.63
N CYS A 93 -25.89 -1.01 12.48
CA CYS A 93 -25.36 -1.34 13.79
C CYS A 93 -26.42 -1.40 14.91
N ALA A 94 -27.66 -0.97 14.67
CA ALA A 94 -28.71 -0.90 15.69
C ALA A 94 -29.05 -2.26 16.33
N GLY A 95 -28.86 -3.36 15.59
CA GLY A 95 -29.05 -4.72 16.09
C GLY A 95 -27.79 -5.36 16.69
N ILE A 96 -26.64 -4.67 16.67
CA ILE A 96 -25.38 -5.20 17.18
C ILE A 96 -25.29 -4.87 18.67
N THR A 97 -25.17 -5.90 19.51
CA THR A 97 -24.95 -5.72 20.94
C THR A 97 -23.63 -4.98 21.17
N PRO A 98 -23.62 -3.85 21.90
CA PRO A 98 -22.38 -3.16 22.25
C PRO A 98 -21.43 -4.12 22.97
N LEU A 99 -20.15 -4.07 22.60
CA LEU A 99 -19.13 -4.85 23.30
C LEU A 99 -18.97 -4.31 24.72
N ASP A 100 -19.07 -5.19 25.72
CA ASP A 100 -18.78 -4.84 27.10
C ASP A 100 -17.36 -4.27 27.24
N PRO A 101 -17.12 -3.38 28.21
CA PRO A 101 -15.79 -2.81 28.43
C PRO A 101 -14.76 -3.92 28.70
N VAL A 102 -13.89 -4.17 27.72
CA VAL A 102 -12.81 -5.17 27.81
C VAL A 102 -11.62 -4.55 28.52
N THR A 103 -11.22 -5.13 29.65
CA THR A 103 -9.94 -4.80 30.31
C THR A 103 -8.88 -5.74 29.75
N ILE A 104 -7.94 -5.21 28.97
CA ILE A 104 -6.84 -6.00 28.40
C ILE A 104 -5.81 -6.25 29.50
N THR A 105 -5.62 -7.52 29.86
CA THR A 105 -4.62 -7.95 30.84
C THR A 105 -3.29 -8.25 30.16
N PRO A 106 -2.16 -8.24 30.91
CA PRO A 106 -0.87 -8.64 30.35
C PRO A 106 -0.87 -10.10 29.83
N ASP A 107 -1.69 -10.98 30.42
CA ASP A 107 -1.82 -12.37 29.96
C ASP A 107 -2.50 -12.45 28.59
N ASP A 108 -3.50 -11.60 28.32
CA ASP A 108 -4.14 -11.49 27.00
C ASP A 108 -3.14 -11.07 25.93
N ALA A 109 -2.25 -10.13 26.26
CA ALA A 109 -1.17 -9.71 25.37
C ALA A 109 -0.17 -10.85 25.12
N ALA A 110 0.21 -11.60 26.16
CA ALA A 110 1.12 -12.74 26.04
C ALA A 110 0.52 -13.88 25.20
N GLU A 111 -0.78 -14.15 25.35
CA GLU A 111 -1.52 -15.12 24.52
C GLU A 111 -1.60 -14.66 23.06
N ALA A 112 -1.90 -13.37 22.82
CA ALA A 112 -1.97 -12.80 21.48
C ALA A 112 -0.63 -12.90 20.74
N VAL A 113 0.48 -12.58 21.41
CA VAL A 113 1.84 -12.73 20.84
C VAL A 113 2.15 -14.20 20.55
N ARG A 114 1.71 -15.13 21.41
CA ARG A 114 1.93 -16.58 21.20
C ARG A 114 1.17 -17.11 19.98
N ARG A 115 -0.05 -16.61 19.74
CA ARG A 115 -0.90 -17.00 18.61
C ARG A 115 -0.60 -16.24 17.32
N ALA A 116 0.16 -15.15 17.40
CA ALA A 116 0.51 -14.37 16.23
C ALA A 116 1.35 -15.23 15.26
N PRO A 117 0.94 -15.35 13.98
CA PRO A 117 1.70 -16.13 13.01
C PRO A 117 3.04 -15.45 12.71
N ASN A 118 4.13 -16.15 13.02
CA ASN A 118 5.52 -15.72 12.83
C ASN A 118 5.89 -15.40 11.36
N TRP A 119 5.10 -15.88 10.41
CA TRP A 119 5.39 -15.76 8.98
C TRP A 119 4.77 -14.51 8.32
N LYS A 120 4.02 -13.68 9.05
CA LYS A 120 3.51 -12.43 8.49
C LYS A 120 4.66 -11.48 8.20
N SER A 121 4.62 -10.87 7.02
CA SER A 121 5.61 -9.89 6.58
C SER A 121 5.74 -8.74 7.58
N PRO A 122 6.95 -8.20 7.77
CA PRO A 122 7.19 -7.05 8.62
C PRO A 122 6.29 -5.87 8.30
N GLY A 123 5.93 -5.09 9.33
CA GLY A 123 5.23 -3.82 9.14
C GLY A 123 6.06 -2.80 8.36
N LEU A 124 5.46 -1.64 8.09
CA LEU A 124 6.13 -0.49 7.46
C LEU A 124 7.36 0.03 8.25
N ASP A 125 7.41 -0.28 9.54
CA ASP A 125 8.52 -0.04 10.46
C ASP A 125 9.66 -1.08 10.34
N GLY A 126 9.51 -2.06 9.45
CA GLY A 126 10.47 -3.15 9.28
C GLY A 126 10.46 -4.16 10.42
N SER A 127 9.53 -4.06 11.37
CA SER A 127 9.45 -5.01 12.48
C SER A 127 8.72 -6.28 12.03
N ALA A 128 9.47 -7.37 11.89
CA ALA A 128 8.90 -8.71 11.76
C ALA A 128 8.27 -9.09 13.11
N SER A 129 7.22 -9.92 13.09
CA SER A 129 6.67 -10.55 14.31
C SER A 129 7.73 -11.26 15.18
N LEU A 130 8.88 -11.62 14.57
CA LEU A 130 10.09 -12.12 15.24
C LEU A 130 10.69 -11.17 16.29
N LEU A 131 10.43 -9.86 16.25
CA LEU A 131 10.99 -8.90 17.22
C LEU A 131 10.18 -8.78 18.51
N ALA A 132 8.97 -9.35 18.58
CA ALA A 132 8.22 -9.48 19.83
C ALA A 132 8.78 -10.59 20.74
N GLU A 133 9.70 -11.42 20.23
CA GLU A 133 10.25 -12.60 20.90
C GLU A 133 11.39 -12.30 21.89
N GLY A 134 11.72 -11.03 22.14
CA GLY A 134 12.74 -10.62 23.13
C GLY A 134 12.43 -10.98 24.60
N VAL A 135 11.31 -11.65 24.88
CA VAL A 135 10.91 -12.12 26.22
C VAL A 135 11.06 -13.64 26.38
N ARG A 136 11.40 -14.39 25.33
CA ARG A 136 11.66 -15.83 25.47
C ARG A 136 13.13 -16.07 25.85
N GLY A 137 13.32 -16.40 27.13
CA GLY A 137 14.58 -16.85 27.70
C GLY A 137 15.23 -17.97 26.89
N VAL A 138 16.56 -17.90 26.89
CA VAL A 138 17.56 -18.90 26.52
C VAL A 138 17.00 -20.31 26.26
N SER A 139 17.07 -20.76 25.01
CA SER A 139 17.31 -22.18 24.71
C SER A 139 18.17 -22.29 23.46
N HIS A 140 19.31 -22.94 23.64
CA HIS A 140 20.31 -23.22 22.62
C HIS A 140 19.72 -23.93 21.41
N CYS A 141 20.08 -23.48 20.22
CA CYS A 141 20.37 -24.35 19.07
C CYS A 141 21.43 -23.64 18.20
N ALA A 142 22.53 -24.34 18.02
CA ALA A 142 23.74 -23.87 17.35
C ALA A 142 23.49 -23.46 15.88
N ARG A 143 24.10 -22.34 15.47
CA ARG A 143 24.36 -22.06 14.06
C ARG A 143 25.53 -22.92 13.60
N PRO A 144 25.44 -23.68 12.50
CA PRO A 144 26.65 -24.10 11.80
C PRO A 144 27.29 -22.85 11.22
N THR A 145 28.45 -22.49 11.73
CA THR A 145 29.36 -21.54 11.09
C THR A 145 29.82 -22.13 9.76
N VAL A 146 29.23 -21.67 8.65
CA VAL A 146 29.90 -21.78 7.35
C VAL A 146 30.96 -20.70 7.31
N SER A 147 32.21 -21.16 7.37
CA SER A 147 33.43 -20.39 7.23
C SER A 147 33.42 -19.56 5.95
N ARG A 148 33.71 -18.26 6.12
CA ARG A 148 33.92 -17.27 5.07
C ARG A 148 35.17 -17.67 4.27
N GLY A 149 34.96 -18.31 3.12
CA GLY A 149 36.00 -18.51 2.11
C GLY A 149 36.16 -17.24 1.29
N SER A 150 37.26 -16.53 1.48
CA SER A 150 37.71 -15.41 0.65
C SER A 150 37.93 -15.88 -0.79
N GLN A 151 37.34 -15.20 -1.78
CA GLN A 151 37.86 -15.11 -3.15
C GLN A 151 37.33 -13.85 -3.86
N PRO A 152 38.07 -13.34 -4.87
CA PRO A 152 38.24 -11.91 -5.11
C PRO A 152 37.20 -11.30 -6.07
N GLU A 153 37.12 -9.98 -5.96
CA GLU A 153 36.43 -9.03 -6.84
C GLU A 153 36.80 -9.24 -8.32
N VAL A 154 35.81 -9.59 -9.14
CA VAL A 154 35.91 -9.62 -10.61
C VAL A 154 34.81 -8.70 -11.15
N ALA A 155 35.23 -7.66 -11.87
CA ALA A 155 34.36 -6.66 -12.50
C ALA A 155 33.46 -7.31 -13.58
N PRO A 156 32.20 -6.86 -13.75
CA PRO A 156 31.35 -7.38 -14.81
C PRO A 156 31.69 -6.76 -16.17
N GLU A 157 32.06 -7.61 -17.13
CA GLU A 157 32.18 -7.28 -18.56
C GLU A 157 30.80 -7.00 -19.22
N PRO A 158 30.77 -6.19 -20.29
CA PRO A 158 29.53 -5.70 -20.89
C PRO A 158 28.80 -6.77 -21.70
N LEU A 159 27.50 -6.93 -21.42
CA LEU A 159 26.60 -7.79 -22.19
C LEU A 159 26.40 -7.23 -23.61
N HIS A 160 26.93 -7.96 -24.58
CA HIS A 160 26.65 -7.81 -26.01
C HIS A 160 25.14 -8.01 -26.28
N TYR A 161 24.56 -7.00 -26.94
CA TYR A 161 23.17 -6.94 -27.39
C TYR A 161 22.95 -7.95 -28.52
N TRP A 162 21.86 -8.71 -28.45
CA TRP A 162 21.50 -9.74 -29.43
C TRP A 162 21.20 -9.15 -30.81
N ASP A 163 21.89 -9.71 -31.81
CA ASP A 163 21.54 -9.65 -33.22
C ASP A 163 20.12 -10.21 -33.46
N HIS A 164 19.31 -9.47 -34.22
CA HIS A 164 18.13 -10.01 -34.89
C HIS A 164 18.45 -10.20 -36.37
N PRO A 165 18.30 -11.40 -36.93
CA PRO A 165 17.93 -11.55 -38.33
C PRO A 165 16.45 -11.94 -38.41
N PHE A 166 15.72 -11.35 -39.35
CA PHE A 166 14.93 -12.06 -40.37
C PHE A 166 14.02 -11.04 -41.07
N GLY A 167 14.33 -10.79 -42.34
CA GLY A 167 13.42 -10.16 -43.27
C GLY A 167 12.39 -11.15 -43.82
N SER A 168 11.28 -10.58 -44.31
CA SER A 168 10.81 -10.71 -45.69
C SER A 168 9.86 -9.55 -45.95
#